data_AF-A0A8J3DHZ8-F1
#
_entry.id   AF-A0A8J3DHZ8-F1
#
_cell.length_a   1.000
_cell.length_b   1.000
_cell.length_c   1.000
_cell.angle_alpha   90.00
_cell.angle_beta   90.00
_cell.angle_gamma   90.00
#
_symmetry.space_group_name_H-M   'P 1'
#
loop_
_entity.id
_entity.type
_entity.pdbx_description
1 polymer ?
#
loop_
_entity_poly.entity_id
_entity_poly.type
_entity_poly.pdbx_seq_one_letter_code
_entity_poly.pdbx_strand_id
1 'polypeptide(L)'
;MPLDNRSIGECGLAEFKNRIDFLRTRLIEVYERTGHRVHDEILSFSFKLDTKYTDTKGCMLYLLIIGGTLPEFTQRFDFPGDDSIEQFILELYSQLNSRGVA
;
A
#
# COMPACT_ATOMS: atom_id res chain seq x y z
N MET A 1 -5.13 -19.28 -13.19
CA MET A 1 -4.74 -19.66 -11.80
C MET A 1 -5.74 -19.00 -10.86
N PRO A 2 -6.25 -19.70 -9.84
CA PRO A 2 -7.26 -19.14 -8.95
C PRO A 2 -6.64 -18.03 -8.10
N LEU A 3 -7.35 -16.91 -8.02
CA LEU A 3 -7.00 -15.74 -7.22
C LEU A 3 -7.16 -16.10 -5.74
N ASP A 4 -6.12 -15.95 -4.95
CA ASP A 4 -6.15 -16.19 -3.50
C ASP A 4 -6.94 -15.05 -2.83
N ASN A 5 -8.27 -15.16 -2.88
CA ASN A 5 -9.23 -14.28 -2.22
C ASN A 5 -9.22 -14.57 -0.71
N ARG A 6 -8.33 -13.90 0.03
CA ARG A 6 -8.46 -13.83 1.50
C ARG A 6 -9.64 -12.92 1.84
N SER A 7 -10.85 -13.48 1.87
CA SER A 7 -12.02 -12.79 2.43
C SER A 7 -11.76 -12.43 3.90
N ILE A 8 -11.99 -11.17 4.25
CA ILE A 8 -11.84 -10.67 5.62
C ILE A 8 -13.04 -11.13 6.44
N GLY A 9 -12.84 -12.10 7.33
CA GLY A 9 -13.76 -12.39 8.44
C GLY A 9 -13.56 -11.41 9.60
N GLU A 10 -14.53 -11.33 10.52
CA GLU A 10 -14.57 -10.37 11.65
C GLU A 10 -13.31 -10.40 12.55
N CYS A 11 -12.61 -11.53 12.64
CA CYS A 11 -11.35 -11.68 13.39
C CYS A 11 -10.12 -11.09 12.67
N GLY A 12 -10.20 -10.82 11.36
CA GLY A 12 -9.12 -10.23 10.57
C GLY A 12 -9.05 -8.71 10.65
N LEU A 13 -10.14 -8.03 11.01
CA LEU A 13 -10.22 -6.56 10.91
C LEU A 13 -9.20 -5.82 11.80
N ALA A 14 -8.94 -6.34 13.01
CA ALA A 14 -7.95 -5.78 13.93
C ALA A 14 -6.51 -6.00 13.45
N GLU A 15 -6.22 -7.17 12.88
CA GLU A 15 -4.91 -7.48 12.30
C GLU A 15 -4.64 -6.60 11.08
N PHE A 16 -5.63 -6.43 10.21
CA PHE A 16 -5.53 -5.52 9.06
C PHE A 16 -5.36 -4.06 9.48
N LYS A 17 -6.03 -3.62 10.54
CA LYS A 17 -5.86 -2.26 11.07
C LYS A 17 -4.43 -2.02 11.55
N ASN A 18 -3.87 -2.95 12.34
CA ASN A 18 -2.48 -2.87 12.78
C ASN A 18 -1.51 -2.85 11.59
N ARG A 19 -1.78 -3.65 10.56
CA ARG A 19 -0.96 -3.67 9.34
C ARG A 19 -1.02 -2.36 8.58
N ILE A 20 -2.21 -1.78 8.42
CA ILE A 20 -2.42 -0.48 7.78
C ILE A 20 -1.71 0.63 8.55
N ASP A 21 -1.85 0.67 9.87
CA ASP A 21 -1.21 1.70 10.69
C ASP A 21 0.31 1.59 10.65
N PHE A 22 0.85 0.36 10.63
CA PHE A 22 2.26 0.11 10.40
C PHE A 22 2.73 0.64 9.03
N LEU A 23 2.02 0.31 7.95
CA LEU A 23 2.37 0.77 6.60
C LEU A 23 2.24 2.29 6.44
N ARG A 24 1.20 2.89 7.04
CA ARG A 24 1.02 4.35 7.07
C ARG A 24 2.20 5.03 7.76
N THR A 25 2.65 4.49 8.89
CA THR A 25 3.79 5.03 9.63
C THR A 25 5.05 5.02 8.75
N ARG A 26 5.32 3.91 8.04
CA ARG A 26 6.46 3.84 7.12
C ARG A 26 6.35 4.81 5.96
N LEU A 27 5.15 4.97 5.39
CA LEU A 27 4.91 5.92 4.31
C LEU A 27 5.17 7.36 4.78
N ILE A 28 4.71 7.73 5.97
CA ILE A 28 4.98 9.04 6.59
C ILE A 28 6.48 9.26 6.75
N GLU A 29 7.23 8.28 7.31
CA GLU A 29 8.69 8.38 7.47
C GLU A 29 9.40 8.58 6.11
N VAL A 30 8.93 7.93 5.05
CA VAL A 30 9.47 8.13 3.69
C VAL A 30 9.18 9.54 3.19
N TYR A 31 7.94 10.03 3.34
CA TYR A 31 7.55 11.38 2.94
C TYR A 31 8.33 12.46 3.70
N GLU A 32 8.52 12.31 5.01
CA GLU A 32 9.26 13.28 5.82
C GLU A 32 10.73 13.40 5.39
N ARG A 33 11.35 12.30 4.96
CA ARG A 33 12.79 12.28 4.60
C ARG A 33 13.07 12.54 3.13
N THR A 34 12.12 12.30 2.23
CA THR A 34 12.31 12.44 0.77
C THR A 34 11.50 13.57 0.15
N GLY A 35 10.54 14.12 0.88
CA GLY A 35 9.64 15.17 0.41
C GLY A 35 8.85 14.74 -0.82
N HIS A 36 8.82 15.59 -1.85
CA HIS A 36 8.05 15.34 -3.07
C HIS A 36 8.60 14.21 -3.95
N ARG A 37 9.83 13.72 -3.75
CA ARG A 37 10.41 12.68 -4.62
C ARG A 37 9.65 11.36 -4.55
N VAL A 38 9.26 10.92 -3.35
CA VAL A 38 8.45 9.69 -3.21
C VAL A 38 7.04 9.87 -3.79
N HIS A 39 6.54 11.12 -3.86
CA HIS A 39 5.22 11.39 -4.39
C HIS A 39 5.10 10.97 -5.86
N ASP A 40 6.10 11.29 -6.68
CA ASP A 40 6.12 10.90 -8.09
C ASP A 40 6.19 9.38 -8.27
N GLU A 41 6.94 8.67 -7.41
CA GLU A 41 7.01 7.20 -7.41
C GLU A 41 5.65 6.57 -7.07
N ILE A 42 4.96 7.12 -6.06
CA ILE A 42 3.62 6.68 -5.66
C ILE A 42 2.61 6.94 -6.78
N LEU A 43 2.65 8.11 -7.43
CA LEU A 43 1.78 8.43 -8.56
C LEU A 43 2.01 7.50 -9.76
N SER A 44 3.27 7.20 -10.08
CA SER A 44 3.61 6.26 -11.15
C SER A 44 3.11 4.86 -10.82
N PHE A 45 3.26 4.42 -9.57
CA PHE A 45 2.80 3.11 -9.14
C PHE A 45 1.27 3.01 -9.13
N SER A 46 0.57 4.01 -8.60
CA SER A 46 -0.91 4.03 -8.59
C SER A 46 -1.50 4.06 -10.00
N PHE A 47 -0.90 4.82 -10.93
CA PHE A 47 -1.33 4.85 -12.33
C PHE A 47 -1.14 3.51 -13.04
N LYS A 48 -0.04 2.80 -12.76
CA LYS A 48 0.17 1.41 -13.24
C LYS A 48 -0.95 0.48 -12.76
N LEU A 49 -1.40 0.64 -11.52
CA LEU A 49 -2.50 -0.18 -10.97
C LEU A 49 -3.84 0.16 -11.61
N ASP A 50 -4.17 1.45 -11.77
CA ASP A 50 -5.42 1.90 -12.38
C ASP A 50 -5.56 1.47 -13.85
N THR A 51 -4.45 1.39 -14.57
CA THR A 51 -4.45 0.89 -15.96
C THR A 51 -4.60 -0.63 -16.05
N LYS A 52 -4.15 -1.37 -15.02
CA LYS A 52 -4.15 -2.84 -15.00
C LYS A 52 -5.43 -3.44 -14.41
N TYR A 53 -6.04 -2.80 -13.41
CA TYR A 53 -7.17 -3.33 -12.66
C TYR A 53 -8.40 -2.45 -12.80
N THR A 54 -9.55 -3.05 -13.13
CA THR A 54 -10.82 -2.32 -13.31
C THR A 54 -11.39 -1.74 -12.00
N ASP A 55 -11.08 -2.36 -10.86
CA ASP A 55 -11.53 -1.93 -9.53
C ASP A 55 -10.37 -1.82 -8.55
N THR A 56 -9.62 -0.72 -8.65
CA THR A 56 -8.54 -0.38 -7.71
C THR A 56 -9.08 0.16 -6.39
N LYS A 57 -10.20 0.89 -6.42
CA LYS A 57 -10.84 1.48 -5.23
C LYS A 57 -11.44 0.45 -4.28
N GLY A 58 -11.74 -0.75 -4.77
CA GLY A 58 -12.04 -1.91 -3.94
C GLY A 58 -10.85 -2.43 -3.13
N CYS A 59 -9.62 -1.95 -3.32
CA CYS A 59 -8.43 -2.42 -2.61
C CYS A 59 -8.04 -1.49 -1.45
N MET A 60 -7.88 -2.06 -0.25
CA MET A 60 -7.61 -1.30 0.98
C MET A 60 -6.28 -0.53 0.93
N LEU A 61 -5.18 -1.19 0.54
CA LEU A 61 -3.87 -0.54 0.46
C LEU A 61 -3.78 0.46 -0.70
N TYR A 62 -4.59 0.32 -1.74
CA TYR A 62 -4.69 1.33 -2.80
C TYR A 62 -5.21 2.66 -2.25
N LEU A 63 -6.28 2.58 -1.46
CA LEU A 63 -6.83 3.76 -0.78
C LEU A 63 -5.82 4.36 0.21
N LEU A 64 -5.00 3.54 0.87
CA LEU A 64 -3.93 4.03 1.74
C LEU A 64 -2.92 4.92 0.98
N ILE A 65 -2.39 4.47 -0.16
CA ILE A 65 -1.31 5.19 -0.87
C ILE A 65 -1.78 6.46 -1.58
N ILE A 66 -3.05 6.51 -2.01
CA ILE A 66 -3.62 7.70 -2.65
C ILE A 66 -4.20 8.70 -1.62
N GLY A 67 -4.14 8.39 -0.32
CA GLY A 67 -4.74 9.22 0.73
C GLY A 67 -6.28 9.16 0.77
N GLY A 68 -6.87 8.08 0.28
CA GLY A 68 -8.31 7.83 0.31
C GLY A 68 -8.84 7.39 1.67
N THR A 69 -10.16 7.47 1.83
CA THR A 69 -10.85 6.97 3.03
C THR A 69 -10.92 5.45 3.00
N LEU A 70 -10.42 4.80 4.06
CA LEU A 70 -10.49 3.34 4.18
C LEU A 70 -11.93 2.90 4.45
N PRO A 71 -12.48 1.95 3.68
CA PRO A 71 -13.83 1.46 3.89
C PRO A 71 -13.88 0.57 5.14
N GLU A 72 -15.02 0.57 5.83
CA GLU A 72 -15.27 -0.34 6.95
C GLU A 72 -15.26 -1.81 6.51
N PHE A 73 -15.61 -2.06 5.24
CA PHE A 73 -15.60 -3.37 4.62
C PHE A 73 -14.98 -3.29 3.23
N THR A 74 -13.97 -4.11 2.97
CA THR A 74 -13.42 -4.32 1.63
C THR A 74 -13.31 -5.81 1.34
N GLN A 75 -13.41 -6.16 0.06
CA GLN A 75 -13.19 -7.51 -0.43
C GLN A 75 -11.70 -7.82 -0.66
N ARG A 76 -10.82 -6.81 -0.69
CA ARG A 76 -9.41 -6.97 -1.04
C ARG A 76 -8.49 -6.08 -0.21
N PHE A 77 -7.52 -6.72 0.46
CA PHE A 77 -6.50 -6.01 1.22
C PHE A 77 -5.43 -5.38 0.30
N ASP A 78 -4.81 -6.19 -0.57
CA ASP A 78 -3.69 -5.81 -1.43
C ASP A 78 -3.80 -6.44 -2.84
N PHE A 79 -2.95 -6.00 -3.78
CA PHE A 79 -2.75 -6.61 -5.09
C PHE A 79 -1.67 -7.71 -5.04
N PRO A 80 -1.70 -8.69 -5.98
CA PRO A 80 -0.76 -9.79 -5.98
C PRO A 80 0.59 -9.45 -6.67
N GLY A 81 1.66 -10.12 -6.25
CA GLY A 81 2.98 -10.08 -6.90
C GLY A 81 3.59 -8.68 -6.92
N ASP A 82 4.22 -8.31 -8.03
CA ASP A 82 4.89 -7.01 -8.25
C ASP A 82 3.96 -5.78 -8.23
N ASP A 83 2.67 -6.00 -7.99
CA ASP A 83 1.66 -4.95 -7.82
C ASP A 83 1.32 -4.74 -6.34
N SER A 84 1.86 -5.56 -5.43
CA SER A 84 1.65 -5.43 -3.98
C SER A 84 2.10 -4.06 -3.49
N ILE A 85 1.15 -3.33 -2.94
CA ILE A 85 1.40 -2.02 -2.35
C ILE A 85 2.17 -2.17 -1.05
N GLU A 86 1.91 -3.25 -0.30
CA GLU A 86 2.67 -3.55 0.90
C GLU A 86 4.16 -3.69 0.59
N GLN A 87 4.51 -4.51 -0.41
CA GLN A 87 5.90 -4.70 -0.83
C GLN A 87 6.51 -3.38 -1.31
N PHE A 88 5.79 -2.63 -2.15
CA PHE A 88 6.22 -1.32 -2.62
C PHE A 88 6.57 -0.34 -1.47
N ILE A 89 5.70 -0.19 -0.46
CA ILE A 89 5.96 0.68 0.69
C ILE A 89 7.20 0.21 1.48
N LEU A 90 7.34 -1.10 1.68
CA LEU A 90 8.47 -1.66 2.41
C LEU A 90 9.80 -1.50 1.67
N GLU A 91 9.78 -1.60 0.35
CA GLU A 91 10.95 -1.34 -0.50
C GLU A 91 11.36 0.12 -0.44
N LEU A 92 10.42 1.06 -0.57
CA LEU A 92 10.68 2.50 -0.39
C LEU A 92 11.32 2.78 0.96
N TYR A 93 10.75 2.21 2.03
CA TYR A 93 11.25 2.35 3.39
C TYR A 93 12.64 1.74 3.57
N SER A 94 12.89 0.57 2.98
CA SER A 94 14.19 -0.10 3.02
C SER A 94 15.25 0.72 2.31
N GLN A 95 14.98 1.20 1.10
CA GLN A 95 15.89 2.05 0.32
C GLN A 95 16.27 3.32 1.07
N LEU A 96 15.30 3.94 1.74
CA LEU A 96 15.52 5.11 2.58
C LEU A 96 16.53 4.84 3.71
N ASN A 97 16.47 3.66 4.34
CA ASN A 97 17.36 3.28 5.43
C ASN A 97 18.71 2.75 4.96
N SER A 98 18.77 2.10 3.81
CA SER A 98 20.04 1.67 3.19
C SER A 98 20.87 2.83 2.66
N ARG A 99 20.24 3.96 2.31
CA ARG A 99 20.92 5.21 1.91
C ARG A 99 21.43 6.04 3.10
N GLY A 100 21.25 5.57 4.34
CA GLY A 100 21.73 6.19 5.58
C GLY A 100 23.16 5.83 6.00
N VAL A 101 24.01 5.44 5.05
CA VAL A 101 25.47 5.30 5.24
C VAL A 101 26.17 6.15 4.18
N ALA A 102 26.29 7.46 4.46
CA ALA A 102 27.28 8.37 3.89
C ALA A 102 27.37 9.61 4.78
#